data_AF-A0A7T8AE74-F1
#
_entry.id   AF-A0A7T8AE74-F1
#
_cell.length_a   1.000
_cell.length_b   1.000
_cell.length_c   1.000
_cell.angle_alpha   90.00
_cell.angle_beta   90.00
_cell.angle_gamma   90.00
#
_symmetry.space_group_name_H-M   'P 1'
#
loop_
_entity.id
_entity.type
_entity.pdbx_description
1 polymer ?
#
loop_
_entity_poly.entity_id
_entity_poly.type
_entity_poly.pdbx_seq_one_letter_code
_entity_poly.pdbx_strand_id
1 'polypeptide(L)'
;MSWIVAVLARWGVPEAVRRPLGTVLLVLTLAIAVVAAWSLWLRAHDAAVIERHDTAREVEAGAARETAAGERVDDALRNEANERKNREAIDNAPKGGTLDPAAHALACQRLRNLGRIPAACRSSSCGGGEASAE
;
A
#
# COMPACT_ATOMS: atom_id res chain seq x y z
N MET A 1 -7.85 15.43 57.10
CA MET A 1 -8.11 14.41 58.15
C MET A 1 -9.50 14.48 58.78
N SER A 2 -10.13 15.66 58.94
CA SER A 2 -11.40 15.77 59.69
C SER A 2 -12.63 15.10 59.08
N TRP A 3 -12.77 15.02 57.74
CA TRP A 3 -14.00 14.49 57.14
C TRP A 3 -14.12 12.96 57.29
N ILE A 4 -13.03 12.21 57.14
CA ILE A 4 -13.03 10.73 57.32
C ILE A 4 -13.35 10.38 58.77
N VAL A 5 -12.75 11.10 59.73
CA VAL A 5 -13.03 10.91 61.15
C VAL A 5 -14.49 11.28 61.49
N ALA A 6 -15.03 12.32 60.86
CA ALA A 6 -16.44 12.71 61.03
C ALA A 6 -17.42 11.69 60.44
N VAL A 7 -17.09 11.05 59.31
CA VAL A 7 -17.91 9.96 58.73
C VAL A 7 -17.84 8.71 59.61
N LEU A 8 -16.66 8.35 60.11
CA LEU A 8 -16.51 7.23 61.05
C LEU A 8 -17.23 7.49 62.37
N ALA A 9 -17.26 8.75 62.83
CA ALA A 9 -18.04 9.16 63.99
C ALA A 9 -19.55 9.05 63.76
N ARG A 10 -20.03 9.45 62.58
CA ARG A 10 -21.42 9.31 62.14
C ARG A 10 -21.88 7.85 62.13
N TRP A 11 -20.96 6.91 61.89
CA TRP A 11 -21.19 5.47 61.85
C TRP A 11 -21.01 4.77 63.21
N GLY A 12 -20.79 5.53 64.30
CA GLY A 12 -20.72 4.97 65.65
C GLY A 12 -19.41 4.26 65.99
N VAL A 13 -18.35 4.43 65.20
CA VAL A 13 -17.04 3.83 65.48
C VAL A 13 -16.46 4.43 66.78
N PRO A 14 -15.91 3.65 67.72
CA PRO A 14 -15.36 4.19 68.96
C PRO A 14 -14.14 5.10 68.72
N GLU A 15 -14.00 6.16 69.51
CA GLU A 15 -12.95 7.19 69.40
C GLU A 15 -11.52 6.59 69.36
N ALA A 16 -11.29 5.53 70.16
CA ALA A 16 -10.03 4.82 70.26
C ALA A 16 -9.59 4.17 68.92
N VAL A 17 -10.56 3.85 68.05
CA VAL A 17 -10.31 3.16 66.78
C VAL A 17 -10.37 4.13 65.59
N ARG A 18 -11.06 5.26 65.70
CA ARG A 18 -11.21 6.24 64.60
C ARG A 18 -9.89 6.78 64.07
N ARG A 19 -8.96 7.10 64.97
CA ARG A 19 -7.64 7.65 64.59
C ARG A 19 -6.83 6.65 63.76
N PRO A 20 -6.54 5.42 64.24
CA PRO A 20 -5.78 4.45 63.45
C PRO A 20 -6.52 4.02 62.17
N LEU A 21 -7.84 3.86 62.22
CA LEU A 21 -8.62 3.48 61.05
C LEU A 21 -8.60 4.59 59.98
N GLY A 22 -8.65 5.85 60.40
CA GLY A 22 -8.54 7.01 59.52
C GLY A 22 -7.17 7.12 58.84
N THR A 23 -6.08 6.84 59.56
CA THR A 23 -4.74 6.79 58.94
C THR A 23 -4.61 5.64 57.97
N VAL A 24 -5.08 4.44 58.32
CA VAL A 24 -5.04 3.27 57.44
C VAL A 24 -5.83 3.53 56.15
N LEU A 25 -7.06 4.06 56.26
CA LEU A 25 -7.85 4.42 55.09
C LEU A 25 -7.16 5.44 54.21
N LEU A 26 -6.53 6.46 54.80
CA LEU A 26 -5.81 7.51 54.05
C LEU A 26 -4.58 6.96 53.33
N VAL A 27 -3.80 6.09 53.99
CA VAL A 27 -2.66 5.41 53.36
C VAL A 27 -3.13 4.52 52.22
N LEU A 28 -4.22 3.80 52.41
CA LEU A 28 -4.77 2.89 51.40
C LEU A 28 -5.29 3.65 50.18
N THR A 29 -6.02 4.76 50.38
CA THR A 29 -6.48 5.60 49.27
C THR A 29 -5.32 6.27 48.55
N LEU A 30 -4.28 6.70 49.26
CA LEU A 30 -3.08 7.24 48.65
C LEU A 30 -2.35 6.19 47.79
N ALA A 31 -2.20 4.97 48.31
CA ALA A 31 -1.57 3.87 47.59
C ALA A 31 -2.35 3.53 46.31
N ILE A 32 -3.69 3.45 46.39
CA ILE A 32 -4.55 3.24 45.22
C ILE A 32 -4.39 4.38 44.21
N ALA A 33 -4.35 5.63 44.66
CA ALA A 33 -4.17 6.79 43.78
C ALA A 33 -2.82 6.75 43.04
N VAL A 34 -1.74 6.36 43.73
CA VAL A 34 -0.41 6.19 43.12
C VAL A 34 -0.43 5.08 42.06
N VAL A 35 -1.01 3.93 42.38
CA VAL A 35 -1.12 2.81 41.43
C VAL A 35 -1.96 3.20 40.20
N ALA A 36 -3.09 3.90 40.42
CA ALA A 36 -3.93 4.38 39.34
C ALA A 36 -3.18 5.37 38.44
N ALA A 37 -2.50 6.36 39.02
CA ALA A 37 -1.70 7.33 38.29
C ALA A 37 -0.57 6.66 37.48
N TRP A 38 0.12 5.69 38.09
CA TRP A 38 1.17 4.93 37.42
C TRP A 38 0.63 4.13 36.22
N SER A 39 -0.52 3.46 36.39
CA SER A 39 -1.13 2.70 35.29
C SER A 39 -1.59 3.58 34.13
N LEU A 40 -2.12 4.77 34.42
CA LEU A 40 -2.50 5.76 33.43
C LEU A 40 -1.27 6.29 32.69
N TRP A 41 -0.20 6.61 33.42
CA TRP A 41 1.06 7.07 32.85
C TRP A 41 1.67 6.03 31.91
N LEU A 42 1.71 4.75 32.31
CA LEU A 42 2.20 3.67 31.44
C LEU A 42 1.40 3.58 30.13
N ARG A 43 0.06 3.59 30.21
CA ARG A 43 -0.78 3.53 29.01
C ARG A 43 -0.58 4.72 28.09
N ALA A 44 -0.44 5.93 28.64
CA ALA A 44 -0.17 7.12 27.85
C ALA A 44 1.23 7.09 27.22
N HIS A 45 2.23 6.59 27.95
CA HIS A 45 3.59 6.44 27.45
C HIS A 45 3.66 5.42 26.31
N ASP A 46 3.01 4.27 26.45
CA ASP A 46 2.95 3.25 25.40
C ASP A 46 2.22 3.76 24.15
N ALA A 47 1.11 4.48 24.32
CA ALA A 47 0.39 5.10 23.21
C ALA A 47 1.26 6.12 22.45
N ALA A 48 2.03 6.94 23.17
CA ALA A 48 2.92 7.91 22.55
C ALA A 48 4.08 7.26 21.78
N VAL A 49 4.55 6.09 22.21
CA VAL A 49 5.59 5.34 21.49
C VAL A 49 5.04 4.73 20.19
N ILE A 50 3.80 4.21 20.23
CA ILE A 50 3.12 3.65 19.05
C ILE A 50 2.87 4.76 18.02
N GLU A 51 2.34 5.90 18.46
CA GLU A 51 2.05 7.05 17.58
C GLU A 51 3.31 7.56 16.87
N ARG A 52 4.46 7.58 17.55
CA ARG A 52 5.75 7.92 16.91
C ARG A 52 6.19 6.91 15.85
N HIS A 53 5.89 5.63 16.04
CA HIS A 53 6.21 4.60 15.05
C HIS A 53 5.28 4.63 13.85
N ASP A 54 3.98 4.86 14.07
CA ASP A 54 2.99 4.93 13.00
C ASP A 54 3.17 6.20 12.17
N THR A 55 3.44 7.35 12.79
CA THR A 55 3.76 8.59 12.07
C THR A 55 5.02 8.44 11.20
N ALA A 56 6.07 7.79 11.69
CA ALA A 56 7.26 7.52 10.90
C ALA A 56 6.95 6.63 9.68
N ARG A 57 6.13 5.59 9.86
CA ARG A 57 5.69 4.71 8.76
C ARG A 57 4.80 5.43 7.76
N GLU A 58 3.90 6.29 8.21
CA GLU A 58 3.04 7.06 7.33
C GLU A 58 3.83 8.07 6.48
N VAL A 59 4.87 8.69 7.05
CA VAL A 59 5.77 9.58 6.30
C VAL A 59 6.53 8.80 5.22
N GLU A 60 7.08 7.63 5.56
CA GLU A 60 7.80 6.79 4.59
C GLU A 60 6.87 6.23 3.51
N ALA A 61 5.66 5.81 3.90
CA ALA A 61 4.62 5.38 2.96
C ALA A 61 4.12 6.54 2.08
N GLY A 62 4.07 7.77 2.60
CA GLY A 62 3.75 8.98 1.85
C GLY A 62 4.78 9.25 0.74
N ALA A 63 6.07 9.23 1.08
CA ALA A 63 7.15 9.41 0.12
C ALA A 63 7.15 8.32 -0.97
N ALA A 64 6.88 7.06 -0.60
CA ALA A 64 6.74 5.97 -1.56
C ALA A 64 5.54 6.15 -2.49
N ARG A 65 4.41 6.67 -2.00
CA ARG A 65 3.22 6.97 -2.82
C ARG A 65 3.49 8.08 -3.82
N GLU A 66 4.19 9.14 -3.44
CA GLU A 66 4.57 10.21 -4.36
C GLU A 66 5.51 9.72 -5.46
N THR A 67 6.50 8.90 -5.10
CA THR A 67 7.43 8.31 -6.07
C THR A 67 6.68 7.40 -7.05
N ALA A 68 5.81 6.53 -6.55
CA ALA A 68 4.99 5.65 -7.39
C ALA A 68 4.00 6.44 -8.27
N ALA A 69 3.49 7.57 -7.81
CA ALA A 69 2.65 8.45 -8.63
C ALA A 69 3.46 9.09 -9.76
N GLY A 70 4.69 9.55 -9.49
CA GLY A 70 5.61 10.05 -10.51
C GLY A 70 5.95 9.00 -11.56
N GLU A 71 6.31 7.79 -11.13
CA GLU A 71 6.63 6.68 -12.04
C GLU A 71 5.43 6.31 -12.94
N ARG A 72 4.20 6.31 -12.41
CA ARG A 72 2.99 6.05 -13.22
C ARG A 72 2.75 7.10 -14.29
N VAL A 73 3.06 8.37 -14.00
CA VAL A 73 2.94 9.46 -14.98
C VAL A 73 4.00 9.32 -16.07
N ASP A 74 5.25 9.04 -15.69
CA ASP A 74 6.33 8.83 -16.64
C ASP A 74 6.07 7.61 -17.54
N ASP A 75 5.58 6.50 -16.98
CA ASP A 75 5.20 5.33 -17.76
C ASP A 75 4.04 5.61 -18.71
N ALA A 76 3.04 6.39 -18.28
CA ALA A 76 1.95 6.81 -19.15
C ALA A 76 2.47 7.65 -20.34
N LEU A 77 3.33 8.63 -20.08
CA LEU A 77 3.95 9.46 -21.11
C LEU A 77 4.80 8.64 -22.08
N ARG A 78 5.59 7.68 -21.58
CA ARG A 78 6.40 6.80 -22.42
C ARG A 78 5.55 5.87 -23.28
N ASN A 79 4.46 5.34 -22.72
CA ASN A 79 3.53 4.51 -23.48
C ASN A 79 2.82 5.31 -24.57
N GLU A 80 2.31 6.51 -24.27
CA GLU A 80 1.71 7.38 -25.30
C GLU A 80 2.71 7.73 -26.41
N ALA A 81 3.95 8.07 -26.06
CA ALA A 81 4.99 8.36 -27.03
C ALA A 81 5.31 7.15 -27.92
N ASN A 82 5.37 5.94 -27.33
CA ASN A 82 5.59 4.71 -28.08
C ASN A 82 4.42 4.37 -28.98
N GLU A 83 3.19 4.52 -28.50
CA GLU A 83 1.99 4.31 -29.32
C GLU A 83 1.94 5.28 -30.49
N ARG A 84 2.27 6.55 -30.28
CA ARG A 84 2.33 7.54 -31.34
C ARG A 84 3.39 7.18 -32.38
N LYS A 85 4.60 6.82 -31.95
CA LYS A 85 5.66 6.35 -32.86
C LYS A 85 5.25 5.11 -33.64
N ASN A 86 4.53 4.18 -33.01
CA ASN A 86 4.08 2.96 -33.66
C ASN A 86 2.99 3.27 -34.70
N ARG A 87 2.05 4.16 -34.38
CA ARG A 87 1.04 4.66 -35.35
C ARG A 87 1.71 5.37 -36.51
N GLU A 88 2.64 6.28 -36.25
CA GLU A 88 3.40 6.97 -37.30
C GLU A 88 4.20 6.00 -38.16
N ALA A 89 4.79 4.94 -37.59
CA ALA A 89 5.48 3.90 -38.34
C ALA A 89 4.53 3.07 -39.23
N ILE A 90 3.31 2.79 -38.76
CA ILE A 90 2.27 2.09 -39.53
C ILE A 90 1.73 2.98 -40.65
N ASP A 91 1.46 4.25 -40.36
CA ASP A 91 0.91 5.19 -41.33
C ASP A 91 1.91 5.53 -42.44
N ASN A 92 3.19 5.66 -42.07
CA ASN A 92 4.29 5.86 -43.02
C ASN A 92 4.83 4.55 -43.60
N ALA A 93 4.30 3.39 -43.20
CA ALA A 93 4.69 2.14 -43.82
C ALA A 93 4.29 2.18 -45.30
N PRO A 94 5.16 1.72 -46.22
CA PRO A 94 4.81 1.65 -47.63
C PRO A 94 3.57 0.75 -47.80
N LYS A 95 2.44 1.37 -48.16
CA LYS A 95 1.20 0.68 -48.50
C LYS A 95 1.33 0.08 -49.88
N GLY A 96 1.95 -1.09 -49.95
CA GLY A 96 2.26 -1.78 -51.20
C GLY A 96 3.76 -1.98 -51.35
N GLY A 97 4.22 -3.16 -50.96
CA GLY A 97 5.56 -3.63 -51.19
C GLY A 97 5.55 -5.14 -51.11
N THR A 98 6.04 -5.81 -52.15
CA THR A 98 6.27 -7.25 -52.11
C THR A 98 7.47 -7.50 -51.19
N LEU A 99 7.26 -8.17 -50.05
CA LEU A 99 8.39 -8.70 -49.29
C LEU A 99 9.16 -9.67 -50.17
N ASP A 100 10.48 -9.58 -50.12
CA ASP A 100 11.34 -10.59 -50.73
C ASP A 100 10.92 -11.99 -50.22
N PRO A 101 10.76 -12.99 -51.10
CA PRO A 101 10.22 -14.30 -50.73
C PRO A 101 11.03 -15.02 -49.64
N ALA A 102 12.34 -14.79 -49.55
CA ALA A 102 13.16 -15.35 -48.48
C ALA A 102 12.86 -14.68 -47.12
N ALA A 103 12.65 -13.36 -47.11
CA ALA A 103 12.26 -12.62 -45.92
C ALA A 103 10.84 -13.01 -45.45
N HIS A 104 9.91 -13.23 -46.38
CA HIS A 104 8.56 -13.70 -46.07
C HIS A 104 8.57 -15.10 -45.45
N ALA A 105 9.33 -16.04 -46.01
CA ALA A 105 9.47 -17.40 -45.48
C ALA A 105 10.02 -17.40 -44.05
N LEU A 106 11.06 -16.60 -43.79
CA LEU A 106 11.67 -16.49 -42.47
C LEU A 106 10.74 -15.83 -41.43
N ALA A 107 9.96 -14.83 -41.84
CA ALA A 107 8.93 -14.22 -40.99
C ALA A 107 7.81 -15.22 -40.64
N CYS A 108 7.31 -15.98 -41.62
CA CYS A 108 6.32 -17.04 -41.39
C CYS A 108 6.86 -18.15 -40.47
N GLN A 109 8.14 -18.52 -40.59
CA GLN A 109 8.76 -19.51 -39.71
C GLN A 109 8.85 -19.01 -38.25
N ARG A 110 9.25 -17.75 -38.05
CA ARG A 110 9.25 -17.12 -36.71
C ARG A 110 7.86 -17.10 -36.08
N LEU A 111 6.84 -16.76 -36.87
CA LEU A 111 5.45 -16.74 -36.39
C LEU A 111 4.92 -18.14 -36.04
N ARG A 112 5.28 -19.17 -36.83
CA ARG A 112 4.97 -20.57 -36.52
C ARG A 112 5.62 -21.02 -35.21
N ASN A 113 6.88 -20.64 -34.96
CA ASN A 113 7.56 -20.95 -33.69
C ASN A 113 6.88 -20.29 -32.47
N LEU A 114 6.20 -19.17 -32.68
CA LEU A 114 5.40 -18.48 -31.66
C LEU A 114 3.95 -18.99 -31.57
N GLY A 115 3.59 -20.05 -32.30
CA GLY A 115 2.26 -20.65 -32.28
C GLY A 115 1.16 -19.83 -32.98
N ARG A 116 1.51 -18.79 -33.73
CA ARG A 116 0.56 -17.97 -34.51
C ARG A 116 0.76 -18.19 -36.00
N ILE A 117 -0.26 -18.68 -36.70
CA ILE A 117 -0.20 -18.89 -38.16
C ILE A 117 -1.20 -17.95 -38.86
N PRO A 118 -0.76 -16.77 -39.35
CA PRO A 118 -1.62 -15.88 -40.13
C PRO A 118 -1.98 -16.53 -41.48
N ALA A 119 -3.11 -16.12 -42.08
CA ALA A 119 -3.62 -16.71 -43.33
C ALA A 119 -2.59 -16.68 -44.46
N ALA A 120 -1.80 -15.60 -44.58
CA ALA A 120 -0.70 -15.47 -45.55
C ALA A 120 0.43 -16.51 -45.39
N CYS A 121 0.53 -17.16 -44.21
CA CYS A 121 1.51 -18.21 -43.91
C CYS A 121 0.89 -19.63 -43.89
N ARG A 122 -0.41 -19.75 -44.15
CA ARG A 122 -1.12 -21.03 -44.32
C ARG A 122 -1.05 -21.38 -45.81
N SER A 123 -0.11 -22.25 -46.15
CA SER A 123 0.08 -22.85 -47.49
C SER A 123 0.17 -21.88 -48.69
N SER A 124 1.40 -21.50 -49.05
CA SER A 124 1.83 -21.61 -50.44
C SER A 124 2.89 -22.71 -50.53
N SER A 125 2.43 -23.92 -50.84
CA SER A 125 3.26 -24.87 -51.57
C SER A 125 3.65 -24.18 -52.88
N CYS A 126 4.94 -24.10 -53.18
CA CYS A 126 5.54 -23.75 -54.48
C CYS A 126 4.56 -23.29 -55.58
N GLY A 127 4.50 -21.98 -55.84
CA GLY A 127 3.79 -21.46 -57.01
C GLY A 127 3.56 -19.97 -56.90
N GLY A 128 4.16 -19.19 -57.82
CA GLY A 128 3.78 -17.80 -58.01
C GLY A 128 2.29 -17.72 -58.28
N GLY A 129 1.60 -16.90 -57.50
CA GLY A 129 0.15 -16.73 -57.60
C GLY A 129 -0.19 -15.36 -57.04
N GLU A 130 -0.63 -14.49 -57.93
CA GLU A 130 -0.98 -13.10 -57.74
C GLU A 130 -1.98 -12.91 -56.60
N ALA A 131 -1.77 -11.90 -55.75
CA ALA A 131 -2.79 -11.41 -54.84
C ALA A 131 -3.70 -10.46 -55.61
N SER A 132 -4.86 -10.96 -56.04
CA SER A 132 -5.94 -10.14 -56.60
C SER A 132 -6.46 -9.12 -55.59
N ALA A 133 -6.70 -7.92 -56.10
CA ALA A 133 -7.38 -6.82 -55.45
C ALA A 133 -8.90 -7.06 -55.44
N GLU A 134 -9.53 -6.85 -54.28
CA GLU A 134 -10.89 -6.33 -54.12
C GLU A 134 -10.91 -5.39 -52.91
#